data_AF-A0A352XL67-F1
#
_entry.id   AF-A0A352XL67-F1
#
_cell.length_a   1.000
_cell.length_b   1.000
_cell.length_c   1.000
_cell.angle_alpha   90.00
_cell.angle_beta   90.00
_cell.angle_gamma   90.00
#
_symmetry.space_group_name_H-M   'P 1'
#
loop_
_entity.id
_entity.type
_entity.pdbx_description
1 polymer ?
#
loop_
_entity_poly.entity_id
_entity_poly.type
_entity_poly.pdbx_seq_one_letter_code
_entity_poly.pdbx_strand_id
1 'polypeptide(L)'
;MIAMTAQAESQKLKKLTTRDGREYNDVTIVSHDAVGIKINHAGGVGRIAFERLPSDLQKKYQFNFTKAEEQKKREQQLAIAAEQAIARELESQAKTRSELSEKIDANELSIAKIDGYINMMQLKISDAQTRRQNLLHNALIERSRTRTIYRNSYDSYGNRYSNPEVVPDKGGYAKARQYENESQALLDSISQARQLIAAAETRKKFPSQPAAK
;
A
#
# COMPACT_ATOMS: atom_id res chain seq x y z
N MET A 1 -48.94 -0.42 -13.11
CA MET A 1 -49.08 1.05 -13.13
C MET A 1 -50.29 1.42 -12.31
N ILE A 2 -50.11 2.04 -11.14
CA ILE A 2 -51.21 2.52 -10.28
C ILE A 2 -51.14 4.05 -10.31
N ALA A 3 -52.21 4.65 -10.82
CA ALA A 3 -52.35 6.10 -10.96
C ALA A 3 -52.48 6.76 -9.58
N MET A 4 -51.48 7.54 -9.18
CA MET A 4 -51.58 8.52 -8.10
C MET A 4 -51.84 9.91 -8.71
N THR A 5 -53.07 10.18 -9.11
CA THR A 5 -53.55 11.56 -9.33
C THR A 5 -54.08 12.10 -8.01
N ALA A 6 -53.18 12.64 -7.19
CA ALA A 6 -53.57 13.56 -6.12
C ALA A 6 -53.52 14.98 -6.70
N GLN A 7 -54.67 15.47 -7.17
CA GLN A 7 -54.86 16.88 -7.51
C GLN A 7 -54.66 17.73 -6.25
N ALA A 8 -53.48 18.35 -6.15
CA ALA A 8 -53.23 19.40 -5.16
C ALA A 8 -53.83 20.70 -5.70
N GLU A 9 -54.97 21.12 -5.16
CA GLU A 9 -55.39 22.52 -5.23
C GLU A 9 -54.32 23.32 -4.47
N SER A 10 -53.46 24.02 -5.20
CA SER A 10 -52.41 24.87 -4.64
C SER A 10 -53.04 26.12 -4.01
N GLN A 11 -53.56 25.95 -2.80
CA GLN A 11 -54.22 27.02 -2.07
C GLN A 11 -53.16 27.96 -1.46
N LYS A 12 -53.18 29.22 -1.89
CA LYS A 12 -52.39 30.30 -1.33
C LYS A 12 -53.15 31.00 -0.21
N LEU A 13 -52.52 31.12 0.94
CA LEU A 13 -53.03 31.77 2.14
C LEU A 13 -52.02 32.87 2.52
N LYS A 14 -52.48 34.12 2.66
CA LYS A 14 -51.61 35.22 3.10
C LYS A 14 -51.03 34.98 4.49
N LYS A 15 -51.82 34.36 5.37
CA LYS A 15 -51.44 34.05 6.75
C LYS A 15 -52.11 32.76 7.20
N LEU A 16 -51.37 31.89 7.86
CA LEU A 16 -51.86 30.68 8.52
C LEU A 16 -51.41 30.68 9.97
N THR A 17 -52.36 30.71 10.90
CA THR A 17 -52.08 30.59 12.34
C THR A 17 -52.45 29.19 12.80
N THR A 18 -51.47 28.43 13.29
CA THR A 18 -51.68 27.08 13.86
C THR A 18 -52.34 27.15 15.25
N ARG A 19 -52.93 26.04 15.72
CA ARG A 19 -53.54 25.98 17.07
C ARG A 19 -52.54 26.24 18.19
N ASP A 20 -51.27 25.94 17.96
CA ASP A 20 -50.18 26.16 18.90
C ASP A 20 -49.69 27.63 18.89
N GLY A 21 -50.36 28.53 18.16
CA GLY A 21 -50.05 29.96 18.10
C GLY A 21 -48.92 30.33 17.14
N ARG A 22 -48.35 29.38 16.38
CA ARG A 22 -47.34 29.71 15.35
C ARG A 22 -48.00 30.27 14.10
N GLU A 23 -47.43 31.38 13.61
CA GLU A 23 -47.91 32.08 12.43
C GLU A 23 -46.96 31.86 11.25
N TYR A 24 -47.53 31.52 10.10
CA TYR A 24 -46.82 31.39 8.84
C TYR A 24 -47.38 32.41 7.85
N ASN A 25 -46.51 33.19 7.21
CA ASN A 25 -46.86 34.20 6.22
C ASN A 25 -46.56 33.70 4.80
N ASP A 26 -47.37 34.12 3.83
CA ASP A 26 -47.29 33.74 2.42
C ASP A 26 -47.25 32.22 2.18
N VAL A 27 -48.22 31.54 2.78
CA VAL A 27 -48.29 30.08 2.80
C VAL A 27 -48.93 29.57 1.51
N THR A 28 -48.21 28.70 0.82
CA THR A 28 -48.74 27.91 -0.30
C THR A 28 -48.78 26.44 0.13
N ILE A 29 -49.95 25.82 0.09
CA ILE A 29 -50.07 24.38 0.33
C ILE A 29 -49.56 23.64 -0.92
N VAL A 30 -48.51 22.83 -0.74
CA VAL A 30 -47.85 22.11 -1.83
C VAL A 30 -48.38 20.68 -1.95
N SER A 31 -48.54 19.99 -0.82
CA SER A 31 -49.07 18.64 -0.78
C SER A 31 -49.60 18.31 0.61
N HIS A 32 -50.40 17.25 0.73
CA HIS A 32 -50.83 16.70 2.01
C HIS A 32 -50.59 15.18 2.03
N ASP A 33 -50.36 14.63 3.22
CA ASP A 33 -50.19 13.20 3.45
C ASP A 33 -50.99 12.76 4.69
N ALA A 34 -50.79 11.54 5.22
CA ALA A 34 -51.58 11.11 6.38
C ALA A 34 -51.15 11.78 7.70
N VAL A 35 -49.97 12.40 7.78
CA VAL A 35 -49.38 12.95 9.02
C VAL A 35 -49.52 14.48 9.07
N GLY A 36 -49.52 15.15 7.92
CA GLY A 36 -49.60 16.61 7.87
C GLY A 36 -49.75 17.21 6.47
N ILE A 37 -49.70 18.54 6.44
CA ILE A 37 -49.69 19.32 5.20
C ILE A 37 -48.29 19.90 5.00
N LYS A 38 -47.73 19.69 3.81
CA LYS A 38 -46.50 20.35 3.38
C LYS A 38 -46.84 21.72 2.81
N ILE A 39 -46.24 22.73 3.40
CA ILE A 39 -46.41 24.12 3.03
C ILE A 39 -45.08 24.72 2.58
N ASN A 40 -45.16 25.65 1.64
CA ASN A 40 -44.08 26.59 1.34
C ASN A 40 -44.48 27.95 1.91
N HIS A 41 -43.64 28.57 2.73
CA HIS A 41 -43.91 29.86 3.36
C HIS A 41 -42.68 30.78 3.24
N ALA A 42 -42.77 32.04 3.68
CA ALA A 42 -41.68 33.01 3.56
C ALA A 42 -40.33 32.57 4.20
N GLY A 43 -40.37 31.61 5.13
CA GLY A 43 -39.20 31.05 5.81
C GLY A 43 -38.70 29.71 5.24
N GLY A 44 -39.29 29.23 4.14
CA GLY A 44 -38.92 27.97 3.48
C GLY A 44 -40.05 26.93 3.47
N VAL A 45 -39.66 25.67 3.22
CA VAL A 45 -40.58 24.53 3.14
C VAL A 45 -40.69 23.85 4.50
N GLY A 46 -41.91 23.63 4.97
CA GLY A 46 -42.20 22.96 6.23
C GLY A 46 -43.37 22.00 6.15
N ARG A 47 -43.45 21.03 7.07
CA ARG A 47 -44.61 20.13 7.23
C ARG A 47 -45.30 20.46 8.54
N ILE A 48 -46.57 20.85 8.49
CA ILE A 48 -47.40 21.09 9.67
C ILE A 48 -48.21 19.83 9.96
N ALA A 49 -48.05 19.27 11.16
CA ALA A 49 -48.82 18.12 11.60
C ALA A 49 -50.34 18.44 11.67
N PHE A 50 -51.19 17.48 11.32
CA PHE A 50 -52.64 17.70 11.30
C PHE A 50 -53.20 18.18 12.63
N GLU A 51 -52.68 17.68 13.75
CA GLU A 51 -53.08 18.06 15.12
C GLU A 51 -52.94 19.56 15.39
N ARG A 52 -51.97 20.21 14.73
CA ARG A 52 -51.64 21.64 14.88
C ARG A 52 -52.39 22.54 13.90
N LEU A 53 -53.06 21.97 12.91
CA LEU A 53 -53.81 22.74 11.93
C LEU A 53 -55.08 23.38 12.54
N PRO A 54 -55.54 24.52 12.00
CA PRO A 54 -56.84 25.08 12.32
C PRO A 54 -57.97 24.07 12.09
N SER A 55 -59.04 24.17 12.87
CA SER A 55 -60.23 23.31 12.77
C SER A 55 -60.82 23.24 11.36
N ASP A 56 -60.75 24.35 10.62
CA ASP A 56 -61.35 24.47 9.29
C ASP A 56 -60.55 23.66 8.25
N LEU A 57 -59.22 23.64 8.40
CA LEU A 57 -58.35 22.83 7.55
C LEU A 57 -58.40 21.35 7.96
N GLN A 58 -58.50 21.04 9.25
CA GLN A 58 -58.67 19.66 9.71
C GLN A 58 -59.94 19.01 9.13
N LYS A 59 -61.06 19.74 9.10
CA LYS A 59 -62.33 19.29 8.50
C LYS A 59 -62.21 19.15 6.97
N LYS A 60 -61.56 20.10 6.31
CA LYS A 60 -61.39 20.10 4.85
C LYS A 60 -60.60 18.89 4.35
N TYR A 61 -59.59 18.47 5.09
CA TYR A 61 -58.67 17.40 4.69
C TYR A 61 -58.94 16.04 5.35
N GLN A 62 -60.04 15.90 6.10
CA GLN A 62 -60.55 14.63 6.66
C GLN A 62 -59.48 13.73 7.30
N PHE A 63 -58.86 14.25 8.36
CA PHE A 63 -57.76 13.56 9.04
C PHE A 63 -58.14 12.15 9.53
N ASN A 64 -57.28 11.17 9.23
CA ASN A 64 -57.42 9.80 9.69
C ASN A 64 -56.25 9.43 10.61
N PHE A 65 -56.56 9.32 11.91
CA PHE A 65 -55.59 9.06 12.97
C PHE A 65 -54.82 7.73 12.79
N THR A 66 -55.49 6.66 12.31
CA THR A 66 -54.83 5.36 12.15
C THR A 66 -53.80 5.37 11.03
N LYS A 67 -54.13 6.01 9.89
CA LYS A 67 -53.19 6.18 8.77
C LYS A 67 -52.00 7.08 9.13
N ALA A 68 -52.22 8.08 9.97
CA ALA A 68 -51.16 8.98 10.46
C ALA A 68 -50.13 8.24 11.31
N GLU A 69 -50.59 7.43 12.27
CA GLU A 69 -49.71 6.62 13.11
C GLU A 69 -48.92 5.58 12.31
N GLU A 70 -49.56 4.89 11.36
CA GLU A 70 -48.90 3.93 10.48
C GLU A 70 -47.82 4.58 9.61
N GLN A 71 -48.07 5.77 9.07
CA GLN A 71 -47.07 6.49 8.28
C GLN A 71 -45.91 6.98 9.16
N LYS A 72 -46.19 7.49 10.35
CA LYS A 72 -45.16 7.90 11.32
C LYS A 72 -44.28 6.72 11.75
N LYS A 73 -44.90 5.56 12.04
CA LYS A 73 -44.17 4.31 12.36
C LYS A 73 -43.30 3.84 11.19
N ARG A 74 -43.81 3.91 9.95
CA ARG A 74 -43.02 3.59 8.75
C ARG A 74 -41.84 4.55 8.54
N GLU A 75 -42.05 5.85 8.67
CA GLU A 75 -40.98 6.86 8.58
C GLU A 75 -39.89 6.62 9.64
N GLN A 76 -40.28 6.28 10.88
CA GLN A 76 -39.33 5.93 11.95
C GLN A 76 -38.57 4.63 11.67
N GLN A 77 -39.26 3.58 11.22
CA GLN A 77 -38.62 2.31 10.86
C GLN A 77 -37.64 2.48 9.70
N LEU A 78 -37.99 3.30 8.71
CA LEU A 78 -37.10 3.63 7.59
C LEU A 78 -35.87 4.43 8.06
N ALA A 79 -36.05 5.40 8.96
CA ALA A 79 -34.94 6.15 9.53
C ALA A 79 -33.97 5.26 10.32
N ILE A 80 -34.49 4.37 11.17
CA ILE A 80 -33.69 3.39 11.92
C ILE A 80 -32.98 2.42 10.97
N ALA A 81 -33.68 1.91 9.95
CA ALA A 81 -33.08 1.02 8.97
C ALA A 81 -31.98 1.70 8.15
N ALA A 82 -32.16 2.96 7.77
CA ALA A 82 -31.16 3.75 7.08
C ALA A 82 -29.92 4.01 7.95
N GLU A 83 -30.11 4.36 9.22
CA GLU A 83 -29.02 4.54 10.18
C GLU A 83 -28.23 3.24 10.40
N GLN A 84 -28.92 2.11 10.54
CA GLN A 84 -28.29 0.80 10.64
C GLN A 84 -27.53 0.40 9.36
N ALA A 85 -28.06 0.74 8.19
CA ALA A 85 -27.37 0.48 6.92
C ALA A 85 -26.09 1.32 6.80
N ILE A 86 -26.14 2.60 7.17
CA ILE A 86 -24.97 3.48 7.21
C ILE A 86 -23.93 2.95 8.21
N ALA A 87 -24.35 2.55 9.42
CA ALA A 87 -23.46 2.01 10.43
C ALA A 87 -22.76 0.72 9.95
N ARG A 88 -23.50 -0.21 9.33
CA ARG A 88 -22.93 -1.46 8.77
C ARG A 88 -21.94 -1.19 7.65
N GLU A 89 -22.21 -0.20 6.80
CA GLU A 89 -21.31 0.19 5.71
C GLU A 89 -20.04 0.85 6.25
N LEU A 90 -20.15 1.71 7.26
CA LEU A 90 -18.98 2.28 7.93
C LEU A 90 -18.13 1.20 8.60
N GLU A 91 -18.75 0.20 9.23
CA GLU A 91 -18.04 -0.94 9.80
C GLU A 91 -17.36 -1.81 8.73
N SER A 92 -18.01 -2.08 7.60
CA SER A 92 -17.43 -2.87 6.51
C SER A 92 -16.24 -2.14 5.88
N GLN A 93 -16.34 -0.82 5.70
CA GLN A 93 -15.27 0.03 5.22
C GLN A 93 -14.13 0.14 6.24
N ALA A 94 -14.44 0.24 7.53
CA ALA A 94 -13.43 0.26 8.58
C ALA A 94 -12.65 -1.07 8.64
N LYS A 95 -13.34 -2.21 8.55
CA LYS A 95 -12.71 -3.53 8.50
C LYS A 95 -11.82 -3.70 7.26
N THR A 96 -12.33 -3.39 6.08
CA THR A 96 -11.54 -3.48 4.83
C THR A 96 -10.33 -2.56 4.85
N ARG A 97 -10.47 -1.34 5.40
CA ARG A 97 -9.35 -0.41 5.58
C ARG A 97 -8.32 -0.93 6.60
N SER A 98 -8.77 -1.52 7.70
CA SER A 98 -7.89 -2.14 8.70
C SER A 98 -7.10 -3.30 8.10
N GLU A 99 -7.77 -4.23 7.41
CA GLU A 99 -7.14 -5.35 6.72
C GLU A 99 -6.14 -4.91 5.65
N LEU A 100 -6.46 -3.83 4.91
CA LEU A 100 -5.54 -3.26 3.92
C LEU A 100 -4.31 -2.65 4.61
N SER A 101 -4.50 -1.95 5.73
CA SER A 101 -3.40 -1.40 6.53
C SER A 101 -2.46 -2.50 7.03
N GLU A 102 -3.00 -3.57 7.61
CA GLU A 102 -2.19 -4.70 8.09
C GLU A 102 -1.38 -5.36 6.97
N LYS A 103 -1.96 -5.48 5.76
CA LYS A 103 -1.24 -6.02 4.59
C LYS A 103 -0.13 -5.09 4.13
N ILE A 104 -0.32 -3.77 4.20
CA ILE A 104 0.73 -2.79 3.88
C ILE A 104 1.87 -2.93 4.89
N ASP A 105 1.57 -2.94 6.19
CA ASP A 105 2.57 -3.07 7.26
C ASP A 105 3.36 -4.38 7.15
N ALA A 106 2.68 -5.49 6.87
CA ALA A 106 3.32 -6.79 6.65
C ALA A 106 4.24 -6.78 5.42
N ASN A 107 3.81 -6.15 4.33
CA ASN A 107 4.61 -6.00 3.12
C ASN A 107 5.85 -5.11 3.38
N GLU A 108 5.70 -3.99 4.08
CA GLU A 108 6.82 -3.12 4.46
C GLU A 108 7.87 -3.87 5.29
N LEU A 109 7.43 -4.67 6.26
CA LEU A 109 8.32 -5.52 7.07
C LEU A 109 9.05 -6.56 6.20
N SER A 110 8.35 -7.15 5.22
CA SER A 110 8.97 -8.12 4.30
C SER A 110 10.04 -7.47 3.41
N ILE A 111 9.77 -6.25 2.93
CA ILE A 111 10.70 -5.46 2.12
C ILE A 111 11.92 -5.09 2.95
N ALA A 112 11.74 -4.64 4.20
CA ALA A 112 12.83 -4.30 5.10
C ALA A 112 13.76 -5.50 5.37
N LYS A 113 13.21 -6.72 5.51
CA LYS A 113 14.01 -7.95 5.65
C LYS A 113 14.83 -8.24 4.40
N ILE A 114 14.25 -8.06 3.21
CA ILE A 114 14.95 -8.23 1.94
C ILE A 114 16.09 -7.21 1.81
N ASP A 115 15.84 -5.95 2.16
CA ASP A 115 16.86 -4.90 2.14
C ASP A 115 18.02 -5.21 3.10
N GLY A 116 17.73 -5.71 4.30
CA GLY A 116 18.76 -6.17 5.23
C GLY A 116 19.61 -7.30 4.64
N TYR A 117 18.99 -8.27 3.96
CA TYR A 117 19.72 -9.36 3.28
C TYR A 117 20.58 -8.85 2.12
N ILE A 118 20.07 -7.93 1.30
CA ILE A 118 20.83 -7.31 0.20
C ILE A 118 22.04 -6.56 0.73
N ASN A 119 21.87 -5.72 1.77
CA ASN A 119 22.95 -4.96 2.37
C ASN A 119 24.07 -5.87 2.91
N MET A 120 23.70 -6.96 3.58
CA MET A 120 24.66 -7.96 4.06
C MET A 120 25.45 -8.61 2.92
N MET A 121 24.79 -8.95 1.81
CA MET A 121 25.47 -9.52 0.65
C MET A 121 26.39 -8.52 -0.05
N GLN A 122 25.96 -7.25 -0.17
CA GLN A 122 26.79 -6.18 -0.72
C GLN A 122 28.07 -5.99 0.10
N LEU A 123 27.97 -6.03 1.43
CA LEU A 123 29.14 -5.98 2.32
C LEU A 123 30.09 -7.16 2.06
N LYS A 124 29.56 -8.39 2.02
CA LYS A 124 30.36 -9.59 1.72
C LYS A 124 31.02 -9.53 0.34
N ILE A 125 30.33 -8.98 -0.66
CA ILE A 125 30.89 -8.75 -2.00
C ILE A 125 32.05 -7.77 -1.93
N SER A 126 31.90 -6.65 -1.22
CA SER A 126 32.98 -5.66 -1.04
C SER A 126 34.21 -6.27 -0.37
N ASP A 127 34.02 -7.05 0.70
CA ASP A 127 35.11 -7.74 1.39
C ASP A 127 35.80 -8.76 0.47
N ALA A 128 35.02 -9.56 -0.26
CA ALA A 128 35.53 -10.52 -1.23
C ALA A 128 36.30 -9.85 -2.37
N GLN A 129 35.83 -8.69 -2.86
CA GLN A 129 36.52 -7.91 -3.87
C GLN A 129 37.88 -7.41 -3.37
N THR A 130 37.93 -6.91 -2.14
CA THR A 130 39.17 -6.46 -1.49
C THR A 130 40.15 -7.61 -1.34
N ARG A 131 39.69 -8.76 -0.83
CA ARG A 131 40.53 -9.97 -0.71
C ARG A 131 41.05 -10.44 -2.06
N ARG A 132 40.20 -10.44 -3.09
CA ARG A 132 40.59 -10.78 -4.47
C ARG A 132 41.71 -9.86 -4.97
N GLN A 133 41.59 -8.57 -4.74
CA GLN A 133 42.61 -7.60 -5.16
C GLN A 133 43.94 -7.82 -4.44
N ASN A 134 43.91 -8.12 -3.14
CA ASN A 134 45.11 -8.47 -2.38
C ASN A 134 45.76 -9.76 -2.89
N LEU A 135 44.98 -10.78 -3.24
CA LEU A 135 45.49 -12.02 -3.83
C LEU A 135 46.17 -11.77 -5.18
N LEU A 136 45.55 -10.98 -6.05
CA LEU A 136 46.14 -10.60 -7.34
C LEU A 136 47.44 -9.80 -7.14
N HIS A 137 47.47 -8.88 -6.18
CA HIS A 137 48.68 -8.16 -5.83
C HIS A 137 49.80 -9.09 -5.35
N ASN A 138 49.49 -10.04 -4.46
CA ASN A 138 50.44 -11.04 -3.99
C ASN A 138 50.93 -11.96 -5.12
N ALA A 139 50.05 -12.33 -6.06
CA ALA A 139 50.43 -13.12 -7.23
C ALA A 139 51.46 -12.38 -8.10
N LEU A 140 51.28 -11.07 -8.30
CA LEU A 140 52.24 -10.24 -9.03
C LEU A 140 53.61 -10.19 -8.32
N ILE A 141 53.62 -10.01 -7.00
CA ILE A 141 54.86 -10.03 -6.20
C ILE A 141 55.56 -11.38 -6.36
N GLU A 142 54.86 -12.49 -6.18
CA GLU A 142 55.45 -13.83 -6.27
C GLU A 142 55.93 -14.16 -7.70
N ARG A 143 55.25 -13.66 -8.75
CA ARG A 143 55.73 -13.78 -10.15
C ARG A 143 57.01 -12.99 -10.43
N SER A 144 57.20 -11.86 -9.76
CA SER A 144 58.42 -11.06 -9.91
C SER A 144 59.63 -11.65 -9.19
N ARG A 145 59.46 -12.70 -8.36
CA ARG A 145 60.58 -13.32 -7.65
C ARG A 145 61.49 -14.04 -8.63
N THR A 146 62.77 -13.70 -8.54
CA THR A 146 63.84 -14.33 -9.30
C THR A 146 64.84 -14.97 -8.36
N ARG A 147 65.55 -15.99 -8.83
CA ARG A 147 66.68 -16.61 -8.13
C ARG A 147 67.88 -16.68 -9.07
N THR A 148 69.07 -16.55 -8.51
CA THR A 148 70.31 -16.77 -9.26
C THR A 148 70.64 -18.25 -9.25
N ILE A 149 70.84 -18.83 -10.43
CA ILE A 149 71.40 -20.17 -10.60
C ILE A 149 72.78 -20.06 -11.24
N TYR A 150 73.62 -21.06 -11.02
CA TYR A 150 74.93 -21.13 -11.64
C TYR A 150 74.94 -22.24 -12.69
N ARG A 151 75.20 -21.90 -13.95
CA ARG A 151 75.35 -22.89 -15.02
C ARG A 151 76.83 -23.07 -15.35
N ASN A 152 77.22 -24.32 -15.51
CA ASN A 152 78.57 -24.65 -15.95
C ASN A 152 78.67 -24.44 -17.45
N SER A 153 79.71 -23.72 -17.86
CA SER A 153 80.09 -23.55 -19.26
C SER A 153 81.55 -23.93 -19.42
N TYR A 154 81.94 -24.27 -20.64
CA TYR A 154 83.29 -24.67 -21.00
C TYR A 154 83.79 -23.75 -22.12
N ASP A 155 85.03 -23.28 -22.01
CA ASP A 155 85.70 -22.56 -23.10
C ASP A 155 86.18 -23.53 -24.20
N SER A 156 86.77 -22.99 -25.27
CA SER A 156 87.36 -23.78 -26.36
C SER A 156 88.53 -24.67 -25.93
N TYR A 157 89.09 -24.46 -24.74
CA TYR A 157 90.20 -25.21 -24.17
C TYR A 157 89.75 -26.25 -23.12
N GLY A 158 88.44 -26.36 -22.87
CA GLY A 158 87.86 -27.29 -21.91
C GLY A 158 87.89 -26.82 -20.45
N ASN A 159 88.28 -25.57 -20.17
CA ASN A 159 88.25 -25.03 -18.82
C ASN A 159 86.81 -24.74 -18.39
N ARG A 160 86.45 -25.20 -17.19
CA ARG A 160 85.10 -25.02 -16.62
C ARG A 160 85.00 -23.67 -15.93
N TYR A 161 83.98 -22.90 -16.28
CA TYR A 161 83.60 -21.68 -15.57
C TYR A 161 82.12 -21.72 -15.17
N SER A 162 81.82 -21.06 -14.06
CA SER A 162 80.49 -21.00 -13.47
C SER A 162 79.90 -19.62 -13.76
N ASN A 163 78.87 -19.56 -14.61
CA ASN A 163 78.25 -18.29 -14.97
C ASN A 163 76.92 -18.12 -14.19
N PRO A 164 76.74 -17.02 -13.43
CA PRO A 164 75.47 -16.72 -12.78
C PRO A 164 74.40 -16.35 -13.81
N GLU A 165 73.21 -16.91 -13.67
CA GLU A 165 72.01 -16.59 -14.46
C GLU A 165 70.85 -16.29 -13.52
N VAL A 166 70.19 -15.14 -13.72
CA VAL A 166 68.98 -14.79 -12.97
C VAL A 166 67.79 -15.42 -13.67
N VAL A 167 67.13 -16.37 -13.01
CA VAL A 167 65.97 -17.08 -13.56
C VAL A 167 64.74 -16.84 -12.68
N PRO A 168 63.53 -16.97 -13.24
CA PRO A 168 62.31 -16.95 -12.45
C PRO A 168 62.33 -18.00 -11.32
N ASP A 169 61.87 -17.62 -10.14
CA ASP A 169 61.77 -18.56 -9.03
C ASP A 169 60.56 -19.50 -9.23
N LYS A 170 60.83 -20.80 -9.40
CA LYS A 170 59.77 -21.80 -9.63
C LYS A 170 58.78 -21.87 -8.45
N GLY A 171 59.27 -21.66 -7.22
CA GLY A 171 58.45 -21.62 -6.01
C GLY A 171 57.47 -20.44 -6.02
N GLY A 172 57.97 -19.24 -6.30
CA GLY A 172 57.18 -18.02 -6.50
C GLY A 172 56.11 -18.19 -7.57
N TYR A 173 56.45 -18.77 -8.72
CA TYR A 173 55.48 -19.04 -9.79
C TYR A 173 54.37 -20.03 -9.39
N ALA A 174 54.70 -21.06 -8.61
CA ALA A 174 53.70 -21.99 -8.10
C ALA A 174 52.75 -21.30 -7.11
N LYS A 175 53.30 -20.48 -6.20
CA LYS A 175 52.54 -19.73 -5.21
C LYS A 175 51.68 -18.63 -5.82
N ALA A 176 52.18 -17.94 -6.85
CA ALA A 176 51.38 -16.97 -7.61
C ALA A 176 50.15 -17.62 -8.25
N ARG A 177 50.30 -18.81 -8.84
CA ARG A 177 49.17 -19.58 -9.39
C ARG A 177 48.14 -19.95 -8.31
N GLN A 178 48.57 -20.25 -7.09
CA GLN A 178 47.63 -20.50 -5.99
C GLN A 178 46.79 -19.25 -5.69
N TYR A 179 47.41 -18.08 -5.57
CA TYR A 179 46.70 -16.82 -5.36
C TYR A 179 45.76 -16.46 -6.52
N GLU A 180 46.15 -16.72 -7.76
CA GLU A 180 45.30 -16.53 -8.94
C GLU A 180 44.07 -17.45 -8.92
N ASN A 181 44.25 -18.72 -8.55
CA ASN A 181 43.16 -19.67 -8.41
C ASN A 181 42.19 -19.27 -7.29
N GLU A 182 42.71 -18.87 -6.13
CA GLU A 182 41.89 -18.35 -5.02
C GLU A 182 41.12 -17.08 -5.41
N SER A 183 41.77 -16.18 -6.16
CA SER A 183 41.15 -14.97 -6.70
C SER A 183 40.00 -15.29 -7.66
N GLN A 184 40.17 -16.31 -8.51
CA GLN A 184 39.13 -16.75 -9.43
C GLN A 184 37.93 -17.34 -8.67
N ALA A 185 38.17 -18.17 -7.66
CA ALA A 185 37.09 -18.70 -6.82
C ALA A 185 36.29 -17.59 -6.13
N LEU A 186 36.97 -16.52 -5.67
CA LEU A 186 36.29 -15.34 -5.13
C LEU A 186 35.46 -14.61 -6.19
N LEU A 187 35.97 -14.46 -7.41
CA LEU A 187 35.21 -13.85 -8.52
C LEU A 187 33.91 -14.62 -8.80
N ASP A 188 33.97 -15.95 -8.81
CA ASP A 188 32.80 -16.80 -9.04
C ASP A 188 31.78 -16.66 -7.90
N SER A 189 32.23 -16.64 -6.65
CA SER A 189 31.33 -16.40 -5.50
C SER A 189 30.69 -15.01 -5.51
N ILE A 190 31.42 -13.97 -5.93
CA ILE A 190 30.89 -12.62 -6.12
C ILE A 190 29.81 -12.62 -7.20
N SER A 191 30.05 -13.32 -8.32
CA SER A 191 29.07 -13.45 -9.41
C SER A 191 27.77 -14.11 -8.92
N GLN A 192 27.88 -15.22 -8.19
CA GLN A 192 26.73 -15.90 -7.60
C GLN A 192 25.98 -15.01 -6.60
N ALA A 193 26.69 -14.30 -5.72
CA ALA A 193 26.07 -13.37 -4.77
C ALA A 193 25.32 -12.23 -5.48
N ARG A 194 25.85 -11.70 -6.60
CA ARG A 194 25.16 -10.69 -7.41
C ARG A 194 23.87 -11.22 -8.04
N GLN A 195 23.85 -12.48 -8.48
CA GLN A 195 22.63 -13.12 -8.99
C GLN A 195 21.57 -13.26 -7.88
N LEU A 196 21.99 -13.62 -6.66
CA LEU A 196 21.09 -13.68 -5.50
C LEU A 196 20.53 -12.29 -5.13
N ILE A 197 21.35 -11.23 -5.18
CA ILE A 197 20.88 -9.85 -5.01
C ILE A 197 19.83 -9.52 -6.07
N ALA A 198 20.11 -9.77 -7.35
CA ALA A 198 19.17 -9.50 -8.42
C ALA A 198 17.84 -10.25 -8.23
N ALA A 199 17.89 -11.52 -7.83
CA ALA A 199 16.70 -12.28 -7.49
C ALA A 199 15.93 -11.69 -6.29
N ALA A 200 16.64 -11.25 -5.25
CA ALA A 200 16.03 -10.59 -4.09
C ALA A 200 15.37 -9.25 -4.48
N GLU A 201 16.00 -8.45 -5.34
CA GLU A 201 15.44 -7.20 -5.86
C GLU A 201 14.18 -7.43 -6.71
N THR A 202 14.14 -8.51 -7.49
CA THR A 202 12.90 -8.87 -8.23
C THR A 202 11.75 -9.23 -7.28
N ARG A 203 12.04 -9.97 -6.20
CA ARG A 203 11.05 -10.28 -5.15
C ARG A 203 10.59 -9.03 -4.41
N LYS A 204 11.46 -8.04 -4.20
CA LYS A 204 11.09 -6.74 -3.61
C LYS A 204 10.09 -5.97 -4.48
N LYS A 205 10.21 -6.04 -5.81
CA LYS A 205 9.27 -5.39 -6.75
C LYS A 205 7.89 -6.05 -6.77
N PHE A 206 7.85 -7.35 -6.50
CA PHE A 206 6.62 -8.13 -6.46
C PHE A 206 6.56 -8.90 -5.14
N PRO A 207 6.26 -8.22 -4.00
CA PRO A 207 6.15 -8.90 -2.72
C PRO A 207 4.99 -9.89 -2.82
N SER A 208 5.32 -11.16 -3.05
CA SER A 208 4.34 -12.24 -3.06
C SER A 208 3.78 -12.35 -1.66
N GLN A 209 2.44 -12.36 -1.57
CA GLN A 209 1.69 -12.59 -0.33
C GLN A 209 2.33 -13.74 0.48
N PRO A 210 2.33 -13.65 1.82
CA PRO A 210 2.95 -14.66 2.67
C PRO A 210 2.43 -16.05 2.29
N ALA A 211 3.36 -17.01 2.19
CA ALA A 211 3.05 -18.40 1.88
C ALA A 211 1.94 -18.88 2.82
N ALA A 212 0.79 -19.24 2.24
CA ALA A 212 -0.30 -19.89 2.97
C ALA A 212 0.25 -21.16 3.60
N LYS A 213 0.14 -21.26 4.93
CA LYS A 213 0.38 -22.48 5.69
C LYS A 213 -0.83 -23.40 5.58
#